data_AF-A0A8H7F7W6-F1
#
_entry.id   AF-A0A8H7F7W6-F1
#
_cell.length_a   1.000
_cell.length_b   1.000
_cell.length_c   1.000
_cell.angle_alpha   90.00
_cell.angle_beta   90.00
_cell.angle_gamma   90.00
#
_symmetry.space_group_name_H-M   'P 1'
#
loop_
_entity.id
_entity.type
_entity.pdbx_description
1 polymer ?
#
loop_
_entity_poly.entity_id
_entity_poly.type
_entity_poly.pdbx_seq_one_letter_code
_entity_poly.pdbx_strand_id
1 'polypeptide(L)'
;MILDLKRHLVFRLLLLFLVCYAWRSFWLGQDIPSFDSTVERRFKHYLDTTISWHTEQLLGHHQTHLIPHARRRKISTIQARLGCYARNGFWSLLSERYHHNRTCIEEWPSLESLELKDLIKMFCQLLSGKRILLVGPHAFHHIQSLLLEALAKHDEKSYSSGYPDSGRHYLVCRDAQKAQDPSFNLTHISFSLSDTLFPIQGDDEINGAEVDPRTGVRVHNSYWFKESWKTQLLILNKGPIPAPASTYDGGTGNWSFTRQANEAGDEDNLSARIVKAAFDIIFQVYIPQLLHTLNVLEGIKSNTVFFGPWFQQSICTNSGLNAKFRTTKLFWEPYDEVDPWSLYYDTQVYIIDRILPAILPYFNVTFIPMTVPFIVESHGKDVTGLVDQRKDCLRPASDRPIGETIRLTFIKTLLYQLLNQ
;
A
#
# COMPACT_ATOMS: atom_id res chain seq x y z
N MET A 1 14.35 -30.51 3.41
CA MET A 1 13.34 -31.53 3.77
C MET A 1 13.27 -31.82 5.27
N ILE A 2 14.37 -32.19 5.96
CA ILE A 2 14.33 -32.47 7.42
C ILE A 2 14.12 -31.20 8.29
N LEU A 3 14.53 -30.02 7.80
CA LEU A 3 14.30 -28.73 8.48
C LEU A 3 12.85 -28.24 8.40
N ASP A 4 12.14 -28.48 7.28
CA ASP A 4 10.71 -28.15 7.15
C ASP A 4 9.84 -28.99 8.09
N LEU A 5 10.18 -30.28 8.22
CA LEU A 5 9.44 -31.19 9.09
C LEU A 5 9.56 -30.79 10.57
N LYS A 6 10.77 -30.39 11.01
CA LYS A 6 10.99 -29.89 12.37
C LYS A 6 10.25 -28.58 12.64
N ARG A 7 10.13 -27.70 11.64
CA ARG A 7 9.51 -26.38 11.79
C ARG A 7 7.97 -26.44 11.77
N HIS A 8 7.39 -27.31 10.96
CA HIS A 8 5.97 -27.65 11.05
C HIS A 8 5.64 -28.38 12.36
N LEU A 9 6.55 -29.22 12.89
CA LEU A 9 6.38 -29.85 14.20
C LEU A 9 6.39 -28.82 15.33
N VAL A 10 7.29 -27.82 15.27
CA VAL A 10 7.34 -26.72 16.25
C VAL A 10 6.10 -25.83 16.15
N PHE A 11 5.62 -25.54 14.94
CA PHE A 11 4.35 -24.83 14.73
C PHE A 11 3.17 -25.61 15.33
N ARG A 12 3.06 -26.92 15.07
CA ARG A 12 2.01 -27.78 15.62
C ARG A 12 2.12 -27.92 17.15
N LEU A 13 3.32 -28.01 17.70
CA LEU A 13 3.56 -28.09 19.16
C LEU A 13 3.22 -26.79 19.87
N LEU A 14 3.55 -25.63 19.31
CA LEU A 14 3.18 -24.32 19.87
C LEU A 14 1.68 -24.05 19.76
N LEU A 15 1.05 -24.47 18.65
CA LEU A 15 -0.40 -24.41 18.49
C LEU A 15 -1.10 -25.30 19.53
N LEU A 16 -0.61 -26.54 19.72
CA LEU A 16 -1.06 -27.43 20.78
C LEU A 16 -0.85 -26.84 22.18
N PHE A 17 0.27 -26.15 22.42
CA PHE A 17 0.54 -25.53 23.72
C PHE A 17 -0.42 -24.37 23.99
N LEU A 18 -0.73 -23.55 22.98
CA LEU A 18 -1.73 -22.47 23.07
C LEU A 18 -3.14 -23.02 23.26
N VAL A 19 -3.50 -24.12 22.58
CA VAL A 19 -4.78 -24.81 22.73
C VAL A 19 -4.91 -25.46 24.11
N CYS A 20 -3.87 -26.14 24.61
CA CYS A 20 -3.88 -26.70 25.97
C CYS A 20 -3.96 -25.61 27.04
N TYR A 21 -3.36 -24.44 26.80
CA TYR A 21 -3.45 -23.30 27.71
C TYR A 21 -4.88 -22.72 27.72
N ALA A 22 -5.50 -22.55 26.55
CA ALA A 22 -6.89 -22.11 26.43
C ALA A 22 -7.89 -23.12 27.04
N TRP A 23 -7.65 -24.43 26.83
CA TRP A 23 -8.47 -25.51 27.38
C TRP A 23 -8.41 -25.58 28.91
N ARG A 24 -7.23 -25.30 29.48
CA ARG A 24 -7.03 -25.23 30.94
C ARG A 24 -7.77 -24.04 31.55
N SER A 25 -7.86 -22.93 30.83
CA SER A 25 -8.66 -21.76 31.24
C SER A 25 -10.17 -22.03 31.17
N PHE A 26 -10.63 -22.82 30.19
CA PHE A 26 -12.05 -23.18 30.03
C PHE A 26 -12.60 -24.07 31.16
N TRP A 27 -11.78 -24.99 31.69
CA TRP A 27 -12.21 -25.90 32.78
C TRP A 27 -12.13 -25.29 34.19
N LEU A 28 -11.41 -24.19 34.38
CA LEU A 28 -11.22 -23.57 35.69
C LEU A 28 -12.26 -22.50 36.04
N GLY A 29 -13.24 -22.23 35.18
CA GLY A 29 -14.31 -21.28 35.46
C GLY A 29 -13.81 -19.88 35.84
N GLN A 30 -12.59 -19.54 35.44
CA GLN A 30 -12.05 -18.19 35.56
C GLN A 30 -12.46 -17.44 34.30
N ASP A 31 -12.95 -16.22 34.51
CA ASP A 31 -13.24 -15.26 33.44
C ASP A 31 -12.17 -15.36 32.36
N ILE A 32 -12.61 -15.61 31.12
CA ILE A 32 -11.75 -15.56 29.94
C ILE A 32 -11.00 -14.22 30.04
N PRO A 33 -9.67 -14.21 30.20
CA PRO A 33 -8.95 -12.95 30.23
C PRO A 33 -9.26 -12.28 28.90
N SER A 34 -9.74 -11.05 28.98
CA SER A 34 -9.78 -10.15 27.83
C SER A 34 -8.51 -10.34 27.01
N PHE A 35 -8.66 -10.53 25.70
CA PHE A 35 -7.56 -10.74 24.75
C PHE A 35 -6.34 -9.87 25.14
N ASP A 36 -5.36 -10.48 25.80
CA ASP A 36 -4.30 -9.75 26.52
C ASP A 36 -3.35 -9.13 25.50
N SER A 37 -2.96 -7.88 25.73
CA SER A 37 -1.90 -7.15 25.01
C SER A 37 -0.61 -7.96 24.78
N THR A 38 -0.39 -8.99 25.60
CA THR A 38 0.72 -9.94 25.48
C THR A 38 0.56 -10.90 24.30
N VAL A 39 -0.66 -11.34 23.98
CA VAL A 39 -0.97 -12.24 22.86
C VAL A 39 -0.82 -11.51 21.52
N GLU A 40 -1.34 -10.29 21.43
CA GLU A 40 -1.20 -9.43 20.24
C GLU A 40 0.27 -9.11 19.94
N ARG A 41 1.05 -8.75 20.98
CA ARG A 41 2.49 -8.53 20.84
C ARG A 41 3.23 -9.77 20.35
N ARG A 42 2.88 -10.96 20.86
CA ARG A 42 3.48 -12.23 20.41
C ARG A 42 3.11 -12.53 18.96
N PHE A 43 1.86 -12.30 18.56
CA PHE A 43 1.40 -12.52 17.20
C PHE A 43 2.10 -11.60 16.20
N LYS A 44 2.15 -10.30 16.50
CA LYS A 44 2.90 -9.30 15.72
C LYS A 44 4.37 -9.69 15.58
N HIS A 45 5.03 -10.03 16.70
CA HIS A 45 6.43 -10.44 16.70
C HIS A 45 6.68 -11.69 15.84
N TYR A 46 5.79 -12.68 15.91
CA TYR A 46 5.85 -13.88 15.08
C TYR A 46 5.70 -13.55 13.59
N LEU A 47 4.73 -12.70 13.24
CA LEU A 47 4.52 -12.25 11.87
C LEU A 47 5.75 -11.50 11.34
N ASP A 48 6.28 -10.55 12.12
CA ASP A 48 7.51 -9.80 11.79
C ASP A 48 8.70 -10.74 11.54
N THR A 49 8.89 -11.73 12.43
CA THR A 49 9.96 -12.74 12.29
C THR A 49 9.78 -13.60 11.03
N THR A 50 8.54 -13.99 10.75
CA THR A 50 8.21 -14.82 9.58
C THR A 50 8.42 -14.03 8.28
N ILE A 51 8.04 -12.76 8.25
CA ILE A 51 8.28 -11.86 7.12
C ILE A 51 9.77 -11.67 6.90
N SER A 52 10.55 -11.41 7.97
CA SER A 52 12.01 -11.25 7.88
C SER A 52 12.65 -12.49 7.25
N TRP A 53 12.29 -13.68 7.74
CA TRP A 53 12.83 -14.93 7.22
C TRP A 53 12.52 -15.14 5.72
N HIS A 54 11.28 -14.92 5.28
CA HIS A 54 10.95 -15.06 3.85
C HIS A 54 11.66 -13.98 3.00
N THR A 55 11.81 -12.78 3.53
CA THR A 55 12.54 -11.69 2.87
C THR A 55 14.00 -12.10 2.66
N GLU A 56 14.66 -12.66 3.68
CA GLU A 56 16.03 -13.18 3.56
C GLU A 56 16.15 -14.29 2.53
N GLN A 57 15.19 -15.22 2.48
CA GLN A 57 15.17 -16.27 1.44
C GLN A 57 15.05 -15.68 0.03
N LEU A 58 14.13 -14.73 -0.17
CA LEU A 58 13.96 -14.05 -1.45
C LEU A 58 15.24 -13.30 -1.85
N LEU A 59 15.84 -12.57 -0.92
CA LEU A 59 17.09 -11.86 -1.16
C LEU A 59 18.24 -12.81 -1.51
N GLY A 60 18.35 -13.96 -0.83
CA GLY A 60 19.35 -14.99 -1.14
C GLY A 60 19.27 -15.50 -2.58
N HIS A 61 18.07 -15.59 -3.16
CA HIS A 61 17.88 -16.03 -4.54
C HIS A 61 18.12 -14.92 -5.58
N HIS A 62 18.00 -13.65 -5.19
CA HIS A 62 18.08 -12.48 -6.07
C HIS A 62 19.35 -11.63 -5.90
N GLN A 63 20.38 -12.15 -5.20
CA GLN A 63 21.68 -11.47 -5.05
C GLN A 63 22.40 -11.19 -6.39
N THR A 64 21.94 -11.77 -7.50
CA THR A 64 22.52 -11.60 -8.83
C THR A 64 22.14 -10.31 -9.55
N HIS A 65 21.19 -9.50 -9.05
CA HIS A 65 20.88 -8.20 -9.68
C HIS A 65 21.94 -7.16 -9.32
N LEU A 66 22.81 -6.89 -10.29
CA LEU A 66 24.12 -6.22 -10.19
C LEU A 66 24.04 -4.68 -10.09
N ILE A 67 23.21 -4.14 -9.19
CA ILE A 67 23.26 -2.70 -8.95
C ILE A 67 24.45 -2.39 -8.05
N PRO A 68 25.24 -1.33 -8.35
CA PRO A 68 26.35 -0.94 -7.50
C PRO A 68 25.92 -0.76 -6.04
N HIS A 69 26.69 -1.33 -5.11
CA HIS A 69 26.42 -1.29 -3.67
C HIS A 69 26.15 0.13 -3.16
N ALA A 70 26.88 1.12 -3.67
CA ALA A 70 26.70 2.53 -3.30
C ALA A 70 25.30 3.06 -3.68
N ARG A 71 24.82 2.73 -4.88
CA ARG A 71 23.48 3.13 -5.36
C ARG A 71 22.38 2.46 -4.54
N ARG A 72 22.53 1.15 -4.26
CA ARG A 72 21.61 0.43 -3.37
C ARG A 72 21.54 1.06 -1.98
N ARG A 73 22.68 1.39 -1.38
CA ARG A 73 22.74 2.05 -0.07
C ARG A 73 22.05 3.41 -0.09
N LYS A 74 22.25 4.21 -1.15
CA LYS A 74 21.57 5.51 -1.33
C LYS A 74 20.05 5.33 -1.34
N ILE A 75 19.54 4.38 -2.14
CA ILE A 75 18.10 4.08 -2.20
C ILE A 75 17.57 3.65 -0.83
N SER A 76 18.26 2.73 -0.14
CA SER A 76 17.86 2.28 1.20
C SER A 76 17.85 3.42 2.24
N THR A 77 18.81 4.34 2.19
CA THR A 77 18.82 5.51 3.08
C THR A 77 17.62 6.43 2.83
N ILE A 78 17.30 6.69 1.55
CA ILE A 78 16.13 7.49 1.18
C ILE A 78 14.84 6.80 1.66
N GLN A 79 14.70 5.49 1.41
CA GLN A 79 13.53 4.72 1.85
C GLN A 79 13.36 4.72 3.37
N ALA A 80 14.45 4.59 4.13
CA ALA A 80 14.39 4.61 5.59
C ALA A 80 13.87 5.95 6.13
N ARG A 81 14.33 7.06 5.55
CA ARG A 81 13.86 8.42 5.89
C ARG A 81 12.38 8.62 5.52
N LEU A 82 12.00 8.23 4.31
CA LEU A 82 10.60 8.29 3.85
C LEU A 82 9.68 7.38 4.68
N GLY A 83 10.17 6.20 5.08
CA GLY A 83 9.47 5.27 5.97
C GLY A 83 9.23 5.83 7.35
N CYS A 84 10.24 6.48 7.94
CA CYS A 84 10.08 7.22 9.19
C CYS A 84 9.02 8.33 9.02
N TYR A 85 9.10 9.12 7.95
CA TYR A 85 8.21 10.26 7.70
C TYR A 85 6.73 9.88 7.55
N ALA A 86 6.47 8.81 6.80
CA ALA A 86 5.11 8.32 6.58
C ALA A 86 4.51 7.75 7.88
N ARG A 87 5.30 6.93 8.62
CA ARG A 87 4.79 6.09 9.71
C ARG A 87 4.77 6.76 11.09
N ASN A 88 5.66 7.70 11.35
CA ASN A 88 5.89 8.19 12.72
C ASN A 88 5.13 9.49 13.06
N GLY A 89 4.19 9.94 12.25
CA GLY A 89 3.37 11.10 12.56
C GLY A 89 2.18 10.79 13.48
N PHE A 90 1.36 11.80 13.75
CA PHE A 90 0.20 11.67 14.61
C PHE A 90 -0.98 12.51 14.10
N TRP A 91 -2.19 12.04 14.37
CA TRP A 91 -3.42 12.80 14.14
C TRP A 91 -3.67 13.74 15.32
N SER A 92 -3.81 15.04 15.04
CA SER A 92 -4.29 16.01 16.02
C SER A 92 -5.79 16.22 15.85
N LEU A 93 -6.55 15.76 16.84
CA LEU A 93 -8.01 15.93 16.88
C LEU A 93 -8.44 17.38 17.13
N LEU A 94 -7.53 18.24 17.59
CA LEU A 94 -7.81 19.67 17.78
C LEU A 94 -7.69 20.46 16.49
N SER A 95 -6.71 20.10 15.65
CA SER A 95 -6.48 20.76 14.37
C SER A 95 -7.09 20.02 13.19
N GLU A 96 -7.69 18.85 13.42
CA GLU A 96 -8.21 17.92 12.40
C GLU A 96 -7.20 17.68 11.28
N ARG A 97 -5.93 17.52 11.65
CA ARG A 97 -4.80 17.42 10.71
C ARG A 97 -3.81 16.38 11.16
N TYR A 98 -3.19 15.72 10.19
CA TYR A 98 -2.05 14.85 10.42
C TYR A 98 -0.76 15.66 10.50
N HIS A 99 0.03 15.41 11.54
CA HIS A 99 1.32 16.03 11.77
C HIS A 99 2.41 14.99 11.54
N HIS A 100 3.20 15.16 10.49
CA HIS A 100 4.33 14.30 10.21
C HIS A 100 5.45 14.48 11.24
N ASN A 101 6.22 13.41 11.47
CA ASN A 101 7.40 13.52 12.32
C ASN A 101 8.56 14.17 11.59
N ARG A 102 8.88 15.40 12.01
CA ARG A 102 9.90 16.25 11.40
C ARG A 102 11.33 15.76 11.62
N THR A 103 11.59 14.92 12.62
CA THR A 103 12.94 14.39 12.88
C THR A 103 13.37 13.33 11.87
N CYS A 104 12.43 12.83 11.06
CA CYS A 104 12.70 11.78 10.08
C CYS A 104 13.51 12.26 8.87
N ILE A 105 13.50 13.56 8.56
CA ILE A 105 14.34 14.13 7.51
C ILE A 105 14.98 15.45 7.95
N GLU A 106 16.29 15.40 8.15
CA GLU A 106 17.14 16.51 8.62
C GLU A 106 17.22 17.71 7.64
N GLU A 107 16.98 17.51 6.34
CA GLU A 107 17.05 18.55 5.28
C GLU A 107 15.67 19.04 4.78
N TRP A 108 14.59 18.49 5.33
CA TRP A 108 13.19 18.82 4.99
C TRP A 108 12.54 19.99 5.77
N PRO A 109 13.14 20.68 6.77
CA PRO A 109 12.44 21.74 7.51
C PRO A 109 11.79 22.81 6.62
N SER A 110 12.37 23.10 5.44
CA SER A 110 11.80 24.02 4.46
C SER A 110 10.49 23.50 3.86
N LEU A 111 10.47 22.28 3.31
CA LEU A 111 9.29 21.67 2.66
C LEU A 111 8.10 21.45 3.61
N GLU A 112 8.34 21.22 4.90
CA GLU A 112 7.27 21.09 5.91
C GLU A 112 6.54 22.41 6.15
N SER A 113 7.26 23.53 6.09
CA SER A 113 6.72 24.89 6.27
C SER A 113 6.05 25.47 5.03
N LEU A 114 6.28 24.87 3.86
CA LEU A 114 5.73 25.35 2.61
C LEU A 114 4.23 25.07 2.52
N GLU A 115 3.49 26.09 2.07
CA GLU A 115 2.11 25.92 1.68
C GLU A 115 2.01 25.03 0.43
N LEU A 116 0.84 24.43 0.20
CA LEU A 116 0.59 23.57 -0.97
C LEU A 116 0.96 24.27 -2.29
N LYS A 117 0.71 25.59 -2.40
CA LYS A 117 1.04 26.37 -3.59
C LYS A 117 2.54 26.37 -3.89
N ASP A 118 3.38 26.52 -2.87
CA ASP A 118 4.84 26.54 -3.04
C ASP A 118 5.40 25.14 -3.31
N LEU A 119 4.82 24.11 -2.67
CA LEU A 119 5.14 22.71 -2.97
C LEU A 119 4.85 22.39 -4.43
N ILE A 120 3.69 22.79 -4.94
CA ILE A 120 3.30 22.57 -6.33
C ILE A 120 4.20 23.35 -7.30
N LYS A 121 4.57 24.59 -6.98
CA LYS A 121 5.52 25.38 -7.77
C LYS A 121 6.88 24.66 -7.88
N MET A 122 7.42 24.19 -6.75
CA MET A 122 8.66 23.42 -6.73
C MET A 122 8.54 22.11 -7.52
N PHE A 123 7.41 21.42 -7.36
CA PHE A 123 7.10 20.19 -8.10
C PHE A 123 7.14 20.43 -9.62
N CYS A 124 6.51 21.51 -10.08
CA CYS A 124 6.52 21.87 -11.48
C CYS A 124 7.91 22.26 -12.00
N GLN A 125 8.72 22.96 -11.21
CA GLN A 125 10.10 23.28 -11.58
C GLN A 125 10.96 22.02 -11.77
N LEU A 126 10.83 21.04 -10.86
CA LEU A 126 11.59 19.78 -10.93
C LEU A 126 11.13 18.85 -12.04
N LEU A 127 9.88 18.96 -12.48
CA LEU A 127 9.28 18.07 -13.48
C LEU A 127 9.19 18.67 -14.88
N SER A 128 9.47 19.96 -15.03
CA SER A 128 9.45 20.65 -16.33
C SER A 128 10.20 19.85 -17.41
N GLY A 129 9.53 19.63 -18.55
CA GLY A 129 10.05 18.85 -19.68
C GLY A 129 10.15 17.33 -19.49
N LYS A 130 9.69 16.78 -18.35
CA LYS A 130 9.69 15.32 -18.08
C LYS A 130 8.37 14.67 -18.47
N ARG A 131 8.44 13.40 -18.86
CA ARG A 131 7.32 12.49 -19.04
C ARG A 131 7.25 11.54 -17.86
N ILE A 132 6.09 11.53 -17.22
CA ILE A 132 5.80 10.77 -16.02
C ILE A 132 4.67 9.81 -16.36
N LEU A 133 4.87 8.53 -16.07
CA LEU A 133 3.84 7.51 -16.21
C LEU A 133 3.54 6.95 -14.82
N LEU A 134 2.28 7.05 -14.42
CA LEU A 134 1.74 6.39 -13.24
C LEU A 134 1.06 5.09 -13.68
N VAL A 135 1.37 3.99 -13.02
CA VAL A 135 0.76 2.68 -13.29
C VAL A 135 0.28 2.07 -11.99
N GLY A 136 -0.99 1.70 -11.93
CA GLY A 136 -1.54 1.03 -10.76
C GLY A 136 -3.06 0.89 -10.77
N PRO A 137 -3.66 0.48 -9.65
CA PRO A 137 -5.11 0.24 -9.54
C PRO A 137 -5.91 1.55 -9.49
N HIS A 138 -7.24 1.44 -9.49
CA HIS A 138 -8.15 2.59 -9.35
C HIS A 138 -7.89 3.47 -8.12
N ALA A 139 -7.46 2.87 -7.01
CA ALA A 139 -7.07 3.63 -5.82
C ALA A 139 -5.88 4.55 -6.12
N PHE A 140 -4.93 4.11 -6.93
CA PHE A 140 -3.79 4.92 -7.35
C PHE A 140 -4.15 5.97 -8.38
N HIS A 141 -5.13 5.69 -9.27
CA HIS A 141 -5.72 6.71 -10.14
C HIS A 141 -6.32 7.86 -9.32
N HIS A 142 -6.96 7.57 -8.19
CA HIS A 142 -7.48 8.61 -7.30
C HIS A 142 -6.37 9.54 -6.79
N ILE A 143 -5.21 9.01 -6.41
CA ILE A 143 -4.05 9.84 -6.03
C ILE A 143 -3.61 10.74 -7.18
N GLN A 144 -3.62 10.24 -8.41
CA GLN A 144 -3.35 11.08 -9.58
C GLN A 144 -4.40 12.19 -9.73
N SER A 145 -5.69 11.89 -9.57
CA SER A 145 -6.76 12.90 -9.62
C SER A 145 -6.54 13.98 -8.55
N LEU A 146 -6.14 13.61 -7.33
CA LEU A 146 -5.79 14.56 -6.25
C LEU A 146 -4.60 15.45 -6.61
N LEU A 147 -3.59 14.89 -7.28
CA LEU A 147 -2.44 15.65 -7.78
C LEU A 147 -2.86 16.63 -8.90
N LEU A 148 -3.63 16.15 -9.88
CA LEU A 148 -4.11 16.97 -11.00
C LEU A 148 -5.02 18.11 -10.52
N GLU A 149 -5.83 17.89 -9.49
CA GLU A 149 -6.63 18.94 -8.86
C GLU A 149 -5.76 20.02 -8.21
N ALA A 150 -4.70 19.63 -7.50
CA ALA A 150 -3.76 20.59 -6.90
C ALA A 150 -3.01 21.40 -7.96
N LEU A 151 -2.64 20.76 -9.08
CA LEU A 151 -1.98 21.42 -10.20
C LEU A 151 -2.94 22.34 -10.98
N ALA A 152 -4.20 21.92 -11.17
CA ALA A 152 -5.26 22.72 -11.79
C ALA A 152 -5.43 24.08 -11.09
N LYS A 153 -5.47 24.04 -9.75
CA LYS A 153 -5.57 25.24 -8.92
C LYS A 153 -4.35 26.14 -9.04
N HIS A 154 -3.16 25.59 -9.28
CA HIS A 154 -1.94 26.38 -9.46
C HIS A 154 -1.88 27.09 -10.82
N ASP A 155 -2.24 26.38 -11.88
CA ASP A 155 -2.15 26.85 -13.27
C ASP A 155 -3.39 27.66 -13.72
N GLU A 156 -4.37 27.85 -12.84
CA GLU A 156 -5.69 28.44 -13.13
C GLU A 156 -6.39 27.76 -14.33
N LYS A 157 -6.13 26.46 -14.50
CA LYS A 157 -6.66 25.63 -15.60
C LYS A 157 -7.41 24.44 -15.06
N SER A 158 -8.43 23.99 -15.79
CA SER A 158 -9.07 22.70 -15.50
C SER A 158 -8.33 21.56 -16.20
N TYR A 159 -7.86 20.60 -15.41
CA TYR A 159 -7.41 19.30 -15.92
C TYR A 159 -8.52 18.29 -15.63
N SER A 160 -9.18 17.73 -16.66
CA SER A 160 -10.18 16.68 -16.43
C SER A 160 -9.49 15.31 -16.37
N SER A 161 -9.39 14.71 -15.18
CA SER A 161 -9.04 13.29 -15.10
C SER A 161 -10.16 12.53 -15.83
N GLY A 162 -9.87 12.00 -17.02
CA GLY A 162 -10.81 11.17 -17.75
C GLY A 162 -11.03 9.86 -17.01
N TYR A 163 -11.80 8.95 -17.61
CA TYR A 163 -11.83 7.59 -17.10
C TYR A 163 -10.43 6.95 -17.27
N PRO A 164 -9.93 6.17 -16.29
CA PRO A 164 -8.56 5.62 -16.29
C PRO A 164 -8.22 4.80 -17.53
N ASP A 165 -9.21 4.19 -18.18
CA ASP A 165 -9.03 3.39 -19.41
C ASP A 165 -8.65 4.22 -20.65
N SER A 166 -8.66 5.55 -20.57
CA SER A 166 -8.45 6.43 -21.73
C SER A 166 -7.00 6.87 -21.98
N GLY A 167 -6.02 6.38 -21.20
CA GLY A 167 -4.58 6.62 -21.46
C GLY A 167 -4.21 8.10 -21.60
N ARG A 168 -4.94 8.99 -20.91
CA ARG A 168 -4.84 10.44 -21.14
C ARG A 168 -3.51 10.99 -20.64
N HIS A 169 -2.95 11.87 -21.46
CA HIS A 169 -1.75 12.63 -21.16
C HIS A 169 -2.16 14.03 -20.71
N TYR A 170 -1.64 14.47 -19.56
CA TYR A 170 -1.89 15.79 -18.99
C TYR A 170 -0.66 16.68 -19.15
N LEU A 171 -0.86 17.91 -19.63
CA LEU A 171 0.18 18.94 -19.76
C LEU A 171 0.11 19.88 -18.57
N VAL A 172 0.96 19.67 -17.56
CA VAL A 172 0.62 20.16 -16.19
C VAL A 172 1.56 21.20 -15.61
N CYS A 173 2.73 21.43 -16.21
CA CYS A 173 3.69 22.40 -15.69
C CYS A 173 4.38 23.14 -16.83
N ARG A 174 4.48 24.47 -16.72
CA ARG A 174 5.28 25.34 -17.59
C ARG A 174 6.35 26.04 -16.77
N ASP A 175 7.60 25.99 -17.22
CA ASP A 175 8.65 26.85 -16.70
C ASP A 175 8.51 28.25 -17.33
N ALA A 176 7.98 29.20 -16.56
CA ALA A 176 7.79 30.58 -16.99
C ALA A 176 9.12 31.30 -17.32
N GLN A 177 10.25 30.84 -16.79
CA GLN A 177 11.56 31.49 -17.00
C GLN A 177 12.26 31.04 -18.28
N LYS A 178 11.87 29.90 -18.87
CA LYS A 178 12.47 29.34 -20.11
C LYS A 178 11.59 29.49 -21.35
N ALA A 179 10.58 30.36 -21.29
CA ALA A 179 9.53 30.47 -22.30
C ALA A 179 9.93 31.26 -23.56
N GLN A 180 11.06 30.94 -24.20
CA GLN A 180 11.33 31.36 -25.59
C GLN A 180 10.69 30.41 -26.62
N ASP A 181 10.37 29.17 -26.23
CA ASP A 181 9.50 28.28 -27.01
C ASP A 181 8.50 27.56 -26.07
N PRO A 182 7.19 27.87 -26.14
CA PRO A 182 6.18 27.38 -25.20
C PRO A 182 5.87 25.88 -25.32
N SER A 183 6.41 25.18 -26.33
CA SER A 183 6.09 23.78 -26.64
C SER A 183 7.07 22.75 -26.05
N PHE A 184 8.32 23.13 -25.76
CA PHE A 184 9.38 22.17 -25.38
C PHE A 184 9.55 21.93 -23.88
N ASN A 185 8.90 22.70 -23.00
CA ASN A 185 9.08 22.63 -21.55
C ASN A 185 7.88 22.03 -20.79
N LEU A 186 6.96 21.37 -21.48
CA LEU A 186 5.75 20.84 -20.85
C LEU A 186 6.02 19.49 -20.19
N THR A 187 5.61 19.37 -18.93
CA THR A 187 5.55 18.07 -18.25
C THR A 187 4.34 17.29 -18.74
N HIS A 188 4.55 16.05 -19.16
CA HIS A 188 3.49 15.11 -19.50
C HIS A 188 3.28 14.14 -18.36
N ILE A 189 2.08 14.10 -17.79
CA ILE A 189 1.68 13.11 -16.78
C ILE A 189 0.64 12.19 -17.41
N SER A 190 0.92 10.90 -17.53
CA SER A 190 -0.03 9.89 -17.98
C SER A 190 -0.31 8.88 -16.88
N PHE A 191 -1.45 8.20 -17.00
CA PHE A 191 -1.82 7.09 -16.14
C PHE A 191 -2.29 5.90 -16.95
N SER A 192 -1.93 4.72 -16.48
CA SER A 192 -2.39 3.46 -17.02
C SER A 192 -2.91 2.56 -15.90
N LEU A 193 -4.14 2.05 -16.09
CA LEU A 193 -4.79 1.20 -15.11
C LEU A 193 -4.16 -0.20 -15.14
N SER A 194 -3.63 -0.65 -14.01
CA SER A 194 -3.17 -2.03 -13.86
C SER A 194 -3.25 -2.49 -12.42
N ASP A 195 -4.17 -3.40 -12.15
CA ASP A 195 -4.32 -4.01 -10.82
C ASP A 195 -3.19 -5.01 -10.52
N THR A 196 -2.65 -5.65 -11.56
CA THR A 196 -1.64 -6.70 -11.40
C THR A 196 -0.20 -6.22 -11.60
N LEU A 197 -0.01 -5.04 -12.20
CA LEU A 197 1.25 -4.58 -12.79
C LEU A 197 1.87 -5.59 -13.76
N PHE A 198 1.11 -6.52 -14.32
CA PHE A 198 1.65 -7.47 -15.28
C PHE A 198 1.96 -6.75 -16.60
N PRO A 199 3.18 -6.86 -17.15
CA PRO A 199 3.54 -6.20 -18.40
C PRO A 199 2.98 -7.00 -19.58
N ILE A 200 1.78 -6.64 -20.02
CA ILE A 200 1.19 -7.15 -21.27
C ILE A 200 2.12 -6.75 -22.43
N GLN A 201 2.45 -7.69 -23.32
CA GLN A 201 3.39 -7.47 -24.43
C GLN A 201 2.72 -7.18 -25.78
N GLY A 202 1.43 -7.47 -25.94
CA GLY A 202 0.68 -7.29 -27.20
C GLY A 202 -0.43 -6.23 -27.12
N ASP A 203 -0.73 -5.62 -28.28
CA ASP A 203 -1.84 -4.65 -28.43
C ASP A 203 -3.22 -5.36 -28.51
N ASP A 204 -3.26 -6.65 -28.86
CA ASP A 204 -4.50 -7.42 -29.09
C ASP A 204 -5.14 -7.99 -27.82
N GLU A 205 -4.45 -7.97 -26.67
CA GLU A 205 -4.96 -8.45 -25.38
C GLU A 205 -5.71 -7.36 -24.58
N ILE A 206 -5.88 -6.17 -25.16
CA ILE A 206 -6.30 -4.98 -24.41
C ILE A 206 -7.77 -4.65 -24.69
N ASN A 207 -8.57 -4.70 -23.64
CA ASN A 207 -9.74 -3.87 -23.30
C ASN A 207 -10.88 -4.73 -22.71
N GLY A 208 -10.67 -5.23 -21.50
CA GLY A 208 -11.72 -5.88 -20.74
C GLY A 208 -11.35 -6.07 -19.29
N ALA A 209 -12.34 -5.99 -18.41
CA ALA A 209 -12.20 -6.52 -17.06
C ALA A 209 -12.09 -8.05 -17.16
N GLU A 210 -10.91 -8.60 -16.87
CA GLU A 210 -10.70 -10.05 -16.80
C GLU A 210 -11.08 -10.54 -15.40
N VAL A 211 -11.66 -11.73 -15.28
CA VAL A 211 -11.88 -12.34 -13.96
C VAL A 211 -10.62 -13.11 -13.58
N ASP A 212 -9.90 -12.69 -12.54
CA ASP A 212 -8.75 -13.46 -12.05
C ASP A 212 -9.25 -14.84 -11.60
N PRO A 213 -8.78 -15.95 -12.19
CA PRO A 213 -9.31 -17.28 -11.89
C PRO A 213 -9.07 -17.72 -10.44
N ARG A 214 -8.12 -17.10 -9.72
CA ARG A 214 -7.80 -17.45 -8.33
C ARG A 214 -8.73 -16.78 -7.33
N THR A 215 -9.14 -15.55 -7.63
CA THR A 215 -10.00 -14.77 -6.73
C THR A 215 -11.44 -14.73 -7.22
N GLY A 216 -11.72 -14.95 -8.51
CA GLY A 216 -13.04 -14.69 -9.08
C GLY A 216 -13.40 -13.20 -9.12
N VAL A 217 -12.45 -12.31 -8.86
CA VAL A 217 -12.63 -10.86 -8.87
C VAL A 217 -12.14 -10.28 -10.19
N ARG A 218 -12.89 -9.31 -10.71
CA ARG A 218 -12.52 -8.59 -11.93
C ARG A 218 -11.26 -7.75 -11.70
N VAL A 219 -10.31 -7.87 -12.61
CA VAL A 219 -9.06 -7.11 -12.66
C VAL A 219 -8.97 -6.37 -13.99
N HIS A 220 -8.34 -5.21 -13.95
CA HIS A 220 -8.08 -4.37 -15.11
C HIS A 220 -6.58 -4.28 -15.35
N ASN A 221 -6.16 -4.53 -16.58
CA ASN A 221 -4.77 -4.35 -17.01
C ASN A 221 -4.75 -3.70 -18.40
N SER A 222 -4.32 -2.45 -18.45
CA SER A 222 -4.02 -1.73 -19.68
C SER A 222 -2.58 -1.98 -20.12
N TYR A 223 -2.28 -1.73 -21.39
CA TYR A 223 -0.92 -1.82 -21.91
C TYR A 223 -0.12 -0.57 -21.57
N TRP A 224 0.78 -0.70 -20.60
CA TRP A 224 1.61 0.40 -20.11
C TRP A 224 3.11 0.16 -20.35
N PHE A 225 3.51 -1.08 -20.64
CA PHE A 225 4.93 -1.46 -20.70
C PHE A 225 5.70 -0.67 -21.77
N LYS A 226 5.18 -0.56 -23.00
CA LYS A 226 5.83 0.21 -24.08
C LYS A 226 5.91 1.71 -23.78
N GLU A 227 4.93 2.25 -23.05
CA GLU A 227 4.95 3.65 -22.66
C GLU A 227 6.07 3.94 -21.66
N SER A 228 6.40 2.99 -20.79
CA SER A 228 7.46 3.12 -19.79
C SER A 228 8.86 3.35 -20.39
N TRP A 229 9.10 2.93 -21.63
CA TRP A 229 10.37 3.17 -22.33
C TRP A 229 10.59 4.65 -22.71
N LYS A 230 9.50 5.42 -22.80
CA LYS A 230 9.54 6.83 -23.22
C LYS A 230 9.49 7.79 -22.02
N THR A 231 9.42 7.26 -20.80
CA THR A 231 9.25 8.07 -19.59
C THR A 231 10.59 8.37 -18.96
N GLN A 232 10.66 9.48 -18.21
CA GLN A 232 11.81 9.79 -17.37
C GLN A 232 11.57 9.36 -15.93
N LEU A 233 10.29 9.34 -15.52
CA LEU A 233 9.85 8.92 -14.20
C LEU A 233 8.72 7.90 -14.35
N LEU A 234 8.96 6.67 -13.90
CA LEU A 234 7.96 5.61 -13.82
C LEU A 234 7.52 5.47 -12.37
N ILE A 235 6.23 5.64 -12.12
CA ILE A 235 5.65 5.52 -10.79
C ILE A 235 4.70 4.34 -10.77
N LEU A 236 5.05 3.31 -10.00
CA LEU A 236 4.31 2.07 -9.89
C LEU A 236 3.56 2.00 -8.57
N ASN A 237 2.38 1.40 -8.57
CA ASN A 237 1.66 0.97 -7.38
C ASN A 237 0.95 -0.35 -7.67
N LYS A 238 1.07 -1.31 -6.74
CA LYS A 238 0.28 -2.54 -6.79
C LYS A 238 -0.47 -2.69 -5.47
N GLY A 239 -1.80 -2.62 -5.56
CA GLY A 239 -2.68 -2.83 -4.42
C GLY A 239 -2.64 -4.27 -3.92
N PRO A 240 -3.08 -4.52 -2.68
CA PRO A 240 -3.35 -5.87 -2.18
C PRO A 240 -4.24 -6.67 -3.13
N ILE A 241 -4.04 -7.99 -3.14
CA ILE A 241 -4.87 -8.89 -3.93
C ILE A 241 -6.25 -8.95 -3.25
N PRO A 242 -7.35 -8.75 -4.00
CA PRO A 242 -8.69 -8.77 -3.42
C PRO A 242 -9.00 -10.15 -2.85
N ALA A 243 -9.84 -10.19 -1.81
CA ALA A 243 -10.32 -11.46 -1.29
C ALA A 243 -11.14 -12.18 -2.36
N PRO A 244 -11.13 -13.53 -2.39
CA PRO A 244 -11.91 -14.25 -3.39
C PRO A 244 -13.39 -13.86 -3.34
N ALA A 245 -14.06 -13.77 -4.49
CA ALA A 245 -15.47 -13.42 -4.62
C ALA A 245 -16.36 -14.34 -3.76
N SER A 246 -15.99 -15.63 -3.65
CA SER A 246 -16.67 -16.60 -2.78
C SER A 246 -16.63 -16.24 -1.30
N THR A 247 -15.68 -15.41 -0.86
CA THR A 247 -15.65 -14.95 0.54
C THR A 247 -16.73 -13.92 0.80
N TYR A 248 -17.38 -13.32 -0.21
CA TYR A 248 -18.48 -12.38 0.01
C TYR A 248 -19.84 -13.08 0.21
N ASP A 249 -19.86 -14.41 0.17
CA ASP A 249 -21.05 -15.21 0.46
C ASP A 249 -21.26 -15.34 1.98
N GLY A 250 -22.38 -14.82 2.48
CA GLY A 250 -22.80 -14.95 3.89
C GLY A 250 -22.31 -13.84 4.83
N GLY A 251 -22.75 -13.90 6.09
CA GLY A 251 -22.56 -12.82 7.09
C GLY A 251 -21.15 -12.65 7.67
N THR A 252 -20.23 -13.59 7.47
CA THR A 252 -18.81 -13.48 7.89
C THR A 252 -17.84 -13.86 6.78
N GLY A 253 -18.39 -14.19 5.61
CA GLY A 253 -17.68 -14.67 4.46
C GLY A 253 -17.19 -16.12 4.54
N ASN A 254 -17.16 -16.80 3.39
CA ASN A 254 -16.64 -18.15 3.30
C ASN A 254 -15.10 -18.15 3.13
N TRP A 255 -14.39 -18.19 4.26
CA TRP A 255 -12.92 -18.30 4.28
C TRP A 255 -12.41 -19.75 4.24
N SER A 256 -13.24 -20.72 3.82
CA SER A 256 -12.90 -22.17 3.90
C SER A 256 -11.74 -22.61 3.02
N PHE A 257 -11.35 -21.83 2.00
CA PHE A 257 -10.17 -22.10 1.18
C PHE A 257 -8.86 -22.07 1.98
N THR A 258 -8.87 -21.49 3.19
CA THR A 258 -7.75 -21.48 4.15
C THR A 258 -7.56 -22.81 4.90
N ARG A 259 -8.24 -23.88 4.44
CA ARG A 259 -8.48 -25.18 5.10
C ARG A 259 -7.28 -25.93 5.67
N GLN A 260 -6.04 -25.51 5.39
CA GLN A 260 -4.86 -26.00 6.12
C GLN A 260 -4.88 -25.64 7.63
N ALA A 261 -5.75 -24.74 8.07
CA ALA A 261 -5.95 -24.43 9.49
C ALA A 261 -6.90 -25.42 10.22
N ASN A 262 -7.59 -26.32 9.51
CA ASN A 262 -8.61 -27.20 10.10
C ASN A 262 -8.03 -28.41 10.85
N GLU A 263 -6.71 -28.53 10.99
CA GLU A 263 -6.09 -29.64 11.74
C GLU A 263 -6.08 -29.42 13.26
N ALA A 264 -6.45 -28.23 13.73
CA ALA A 264 -6.78 -27.98 15.14
C ALA A 264 -8.24 -27.52 15.16
N GLY A 265 -9.13 -28.34 15.72
CA GLY A 265 -10.59 -28.22 15.62
C GLY A 265 -11.21 -27.00 16.32
N ASP A 266 -10.74 -25.80 16.00
CA ASP A 266 -11.27 -24.53 16.47
C ASP A 266 -11.89 -23.80 15.27
N GLU A 267 -13.22 -23.85 15.17
CA GLU A 267 -14.00 -22.94 14.33
C GLU A 267 -13.80 -21.46 14.76
N ASP A 268 -13.16 -21.21 15.91
CA ASP A 268 -13.17 -19.94 16.64
C ASP A 268 -12.09 -18.91 16.29
N ASN A 269 -11.08 -19.21 15.44
CA ASN A 269 -10.05 -18.20 15.09
C ASN A 269 -10.08 -17.73 13.63
N LEU A 270 -11.19 -17.09 13.25
CA LEU A 270 -11.39 -16.44 11.94
C LEU A 270 -10.24 -15.47 11.59
N SER A 271 -9.79 -14.67 12.56
CA SER A 271 -8.73 -13.67 12.37
C SER A 271 -7.40 -14.31 11.96
N ALA A 272 -7.00 -15.40 12.64
CA ALA A 272 -5.78 -16.13 12.28
C ALA A 272 -5.86 -16.74 10.88
N ARG A 273 -7.03 -17.24 10.48
CA ARG A 273 -7.27 -17.78 9.13
C ARG A 273 -7.15 -16.71 8.05
N ILE A 274 -7.73 -15.54 8.30
CA ILE A 274 -7.63 -14.38 7.41
C ILE A 274 -6.17 -13.91 7.27
N VAL A 275 -5.46 -13.79 8.39
CA VAL A 275 -4.05 -13.39 8.38
C VAL A 275 -3.19 -14.40 7.64
N LYS A 276 -3.42 -15.70 7.84
CA LYS A 276 -2.74 -16.74 7.07
C LYS A 276 -3.05 -16.63 5.57
N ALA A 277 -4.30 -16.41 5.19
CA ALA A 277 -4.69 -16.22 3.79
C ALA A 277 -3.96 -15.04 3.15
N ALA A 278 -3.94 -13.90 3.84
CA ALA A 278 -3.23 -12.70 3.42
C ALA A 278 -1.72 -12.93 3.32
N PHE A 279 -1.15 -13.72 4.22
CA PHE A 279 0.26 -14.12 4.15
C PHE A 279 0.54 -15.00 2.93
N ASP A 280 -0.22 -16.08 2.77
CA ASP A 280 -0.04 -17.05 1.69
C ASP A 280 -0.16 -16.37 0.32
N ILE A 281 -1.16 -15.52 0.12
CA ILE A 281 -1.39 -14.87 -1.17
C ILE A 281 -0.26 -13.90 -1.54
N ILE A 282 0.36 -13.25 -0.56
CA ILE A 282 1.48 -12.34 -0.81
C ILE A 282 2.67 -13.11 -1.37
N PHE A 283 3.06 -14.21 -0.73
CA PHE A 283 4.25 -14.96 -1.13
C PHE A 283 4.01 -15.89 -2.33
N GLN A 284 2.79 -16.39 -2.52
CA GLN A 284 2.46 -17.28 -3.63
C GLN A 284 2.08 -16.54 -4.91
N VAL A 285 1.53 -15.31 -4.79
CA VAL A 285 1.01 -14.58 -5.94
C VAL A 285 1.61 -13.19 -6.06
N TYR A 286 1.48 -12.33 -5.04
CA TYR A 286 1.85 -10.92 -5.15
C TYR A 286 3.34 -10.73 -5.49
N ILE A 287 4.22 -11.35 -4.69
CA ILE A 287 5.68 -11.22 -4.83
C ILE A 287 6.18 -11.86 -6.13
N PRO A 288 5.82 -13.10 -6.50
CA PRO A 288 6.23 -13.67 -7.78
C PRO A 288 5.82 -12.83 -8.99
N GLN A 289 4.58 -12.31 -9.00
CA GLN A 289 4.12 -11.43 -10.07
C GLN A 289 4.92 -10.11 -10.11
N LEU A 290 5.15 -9.50 -8.95
CA LEU A 290 5.92 -8.25 -8.87
C LEU A 290 7.37 -8.47 -9.33
N LEU A 291 8.03 -9.55 -8.90
CA LEU A 291 9.38 -9.89 -9.32
C LEU A 291 9.45 -10.12 -10.83
N HIS A 292 8.44 -10.79 -11.41
CA HIS A 292 8.34 -10.91 -12.86
C HIS A 292 8.27 -9.54 -13.55
N THR A 293 7.41 -8.63 -13.08
CA THR A 293 7.35 -7.26 -13.59
C THR A 293 8.69 -6.54 -13.46
N LEU A 294 9.34 -6.61 -12.30
CA LEU A 294 10.62 -5.94 -12.05
C LEU A 294 11.75 -6.48 -12.94
N ASN A 295 11.78 -7.79 -13.19
CA ASN A 295 12.72 -8.40 -14.14
C ASN A 295 12.48 -7.91 -15.56
N VAL A 296 11.22 -7.78 -15.99
CA VAL A 296 10.89 -7.26 -17.32
C VAL A 296 11.22 -5.76 -17.44
N LEU A 297 11.20 -5.03 -16.32
CA LEU A 297 11.64 -3.63 -16.26
C LEU A 297 13.17 -3.46 -16.22
N GLU A 298 13.93 -4.55 -16.07
CA GLU A 298 15.38 -4.52 -16.06
C GLU A 298 15.89 -4.01 -17.43
N GLY A 299 16.53 -2.84 -17.43
CA GLY A 299 17.03 -2.18 -18.64
C GLY A 299 16.25 -0.93 -19.06
N ILE A 300 15.09 -0.67 -18.47
CA ILE A 300 14.42 0.63 -18.63
C ILE A 300 15.23 1.72 -17.91
N LYS A 301 15.55 2.80 -18.63
CA LYS A 301 16.37 3.91 -18.13
C LYS A 301 15.62 4.87 -17.20
N SER A 302 14.30 4.70 -17.07
CA SER A 302 13.44 5.56 -16.26
C SER A 302 13.78 5.45 -14.78
N ASN A 303 13.78 6.58 -14.08
CA ASN A 303 13.83 6.56 -12.62
C ASN A 303 12.52 5.94 -12.13
N THR A 304 12.61 4.81 -11.45
CA THR A 304 11.43 4.03 -11.06
C THR A 304 11.18 4.17 -9.56
N VAL A 305 9.95 4.51 -9.22
CA VAL A 305 9.46 4.70 -7.86
C VAL A 305 8.27 3.77 -7.66
N PHE A 306 8.26 3.04 -6.55
CA PHE A 306 7.14 2.21 -6.16
C PHE A 306 6.45 2.82 -4.95
N PHE A 307 5.22 3.30 -5.13
CA PHE A 307 4.40 3.74 -4.02
C PHE A 307 3.72 2.53 -3.39
N GLY A 308 3.90 2.36 -2.08
CA GLY A 308 3.22 1.33 -1.32
C GLY A 308 1.71 1.52 -1.29
N PRO A 309 0.94 0.46 -1.01
CA PRO A 309 -0.47 0.61 -0.66
C PRO A 309 -0.62 1.29 0.71
N TRP A 310 -1.84 1.69 1.05
CA TRP A 310 -2.18 2.31 2.33
C TRP A 310 -3.33 1.58 3.00
N PHE A 311 -3.42 1.69 4.32
CA PHE A 311 -4.45 1.01 5.10
C PHE A 311 -5.85 1.55 4.83
N GLN A 312 -6.84 0.65 4.92
CA GLN A 312 -8.25 1.02 4.97
C GLN A 312 -8.59 1.48 6.40
N GLN A 313 -9.19 2.66 6.55
CA GLN A 313 -9.54 3.15 7.89
C GLN A 313 -10.72 2.37 8.48
N SER A 314 -10.54 1.84 9.68
CA SER A 314 -11.55 1.09 10.46
C SER A 314 -12.91 1.79 10.54
N ILE A 315 -12.89 3.10 10.79
CA ILE A 315 -14.10 3.93 10.88
C ILE A 315 -14.95 3.92 9.61
N CYS A 316 -14.29 3.80 8.45
CA CYS A 316 -14.96 3.80 7.16
C CYS A 316 -15.42 2.40 6.78
N THR A 317 -14.63 1.38 7.07
CA THR A 317 -14.92 0.00 6.69
C THR A 317 -16.12 -0.55 7.47
N ASN A 318 -16.31 -0.06 8.69
CA ASN A 318 -17.47 -0.41 9.52
C ASN A 318 -18.74 0.37 9.17
N SER A 319 -18.60 1.50 8.48
CA SER A 319 -19.73 2.34 8.08
C SER A 319 -20.57 1.65 7.00
N GLY A 320 -21.81 1.30 7.35
CA GLY A 320 -22.73 0.62 6.44
C GLY A 320 -22.56 -0.91 6.36
N LEU A 321 -21.81 -1.51 7.29
CA LEU A 321 -21.91 -2.95 7.53
C LEU A 321 -23.28 -3.27 8.13
N ASN A 322 -23.89 -4.35 7.64
CA ASN A 322 -25.06 -4.93 8.30
C ASN A 322 -24.65 -5.39 9.71
N ALA A 323 -25.49 -5.17 10.72
CA ALA A 323 -25.26 -5.62 12.10
C ALA A 323 -25.01 -7.14 12.25
N LYS A 324 -25.25 -7.91 11.17
CA LYS A 324 -24.94 -9.33 11.06
C LYS A 324 -23.46 -9.66 10.81
N PHE A 325 -22.64 -8.69 10.40
CA PHE A 325 -21.22 -8.94 10.16
C PHE A 325 -20.44 -8.94 11.48
N ARG A 326 -19.71 -10.02 11.76
CA ARG A 326 -18.77 -10.06 12.88
C ARG A 326 -17.53 -9.25 12.51
N THR A 327 -17.26 -8.21 13.28
CA THR A 327 -16.00 -7.49 13.27
C THR A 327 -14.92 -8.32 13.99
N THR A 328 -13.66 -8.03 13.69
CA THR A 328 -12.48 -8.69 14.26
C THR A 328 -11.46 -7.63 14.67
N LYS A 329 -10.71 -7.90 15.75
CA LYS A 329 -9.64 -7.00 16.19
C LYS A 329 -8.51 -6.91 15.19
N LEU A 330 -7.99 -5.70 14.99
CA LEU A 330 -6.71 -5.45 14.35
C LEU A 330 -5.59 -5.84 15.32
N PHE A 331 -4.68 -6.72 14.91
CA PHE A 331 -3.61 -7.20 15.80
C PHE A 331 -2.44 -6.22 15.97
N TRP A 332 -2.43 -5.13 15.22
CA TRP A 332 -1.46 -4.04 15.38
C TRP A 332 -2.06 -2.78 16.01
N GLU A 333 -3.38 -2.73 16.23
CA GLU A 333 -4.09 -1.64 16.90
C GLU A 333 -5.15 -2.17 17.87
N PRO A 334 -4.93 -2.04 19.20
CA PRO A 334 -5.69 -2.78 20.22
C PRO A 334 -7.15 -2.34 20.41
N TYR A 335 -7.56 -1.22 19.79
CA TYR A 335 -8.87 -0.60 20.00
C TYR A 335 -9.80 -0.66 18.79
N ASP A 336 -9.29 -1.09 17.63
CA ASP A 336 -10.04 -1.02 16.39
C ASP A 336 -10.49 -2.42 15.96
N GLU A 337 -11.81 -2.56 15.83
CA GLU A 337 -12.42 -3.70 15.18
C GLU A 337 -12.68 -3.38 13.71
N VAL A 338 -12.45 -4.33 12.81
CA VAL A 338 -12.66 -4.19 11.37
C VAL A 338 -13.40 -5.40 10.82
N ASP A 339 -14.01 -5.27 9.64
CA ASP A 339 -14.56 -6.43 8.96
C ASP A 339 -13.45 -7.39 8.46
N PRO A 340 -13.82 -8.66 8.17
CA PRO A 340 -12.89 -9.66 7.67
C PRO A 340 -12.09 -9.28 6.42
N TRP A 341 -12.68 -8.52 5.49
CA TRP A 341 -12.03 -8.14 4.23
C TRP A 341 -11.03 -7.02 4.44
N SER A 342 -11.33 -6.09 5.34
CA SER A 342 -10.39 -5.05 5.76
C SER A 342 -9.22 -5.64 6.54
N LEU A 343 -9.44 -6.60 7.45
CA LEU A 343 -8.35 -7.34 8.07
C LEU A 343 -7.46 -8.04 7.02
N TYR A 344 -8.06 -8.69 6.03
CA TYR A 344 -7.34 -9.35 4.94
C TYR A 344 -6.52 -8.35 4.11
N TYR A 345 -7.11 -7.21 3.74
CA TYR A 345 -6.47 -6.16 2.96
C TYR A 345 -5.31 -5.53 3.74
N ASP A 346 -5.56 -5.07 4.97
CA ASP A 346 -4.56 -4.36 5.76
C ASP A 346 -3.43 -5.28 6.21
N THR A 347 -3.69 -6.57 6.40
CA THR A 347 -2.63 -7.56 6.66
C THR A 347 -1.68 -7.63 5.47
N GLN A 348 -2.21 -7.62 4.25
CA GLN A 348 -1.36 -7.57 3.05
C GLN A 348 -0.57 -6.27 2.98
N VAL A 349 -1.18 -5.11 3.24
CA VAL A 349 -0.48 -3.81 3.31
C VAL A 349 0.68 -3.89 4.31
N TYR A 350 0.41 -4.37 5.53
CA TYR A 350 1.40 -4.53 6.59
C TYR A 350 2.61 -5.38 6.16
N ILE A 351 2.36 -6.47 5.45
CA ILE A 351 3.39 -7.39 4.94
C ILE A 351 4.18 -6.72 3.81
N ILE A 352 3.50 -6.13 2.82
CA ILE A 352 4.09 -5.43 1.67
C ILE A 352 5.06 -4.34 2.14
N ASP A 353 4.65 -3.55 3.14
CA ASP A 353 5.42 -2.45 3.69
C ASP A 353 6.73 -2.85 4.39
N ARG A 354 6.89 -4.14 4.69
CA ARG A 354 8.12 -4.70 5.29
C ARG A 354 9.00 -5.39 4.28
N ILE A 355 8.39 -6.05 3.30
CA ILE A 355 9.13 -6.83 2.29
C ILE A 355 9.70 -5.90 1.21
N LEU A 356 8.87 -5.02 0.64
CA LEU A 356 9.26 -4.25 -0.54
C LEU A 356 10.45 -3.29 -0.31
N PRO A 357 10.59 -2.61 0.84
CA PRO A 357 11.79 -1.81 1.11
C PRO A 357 13.09 -2.60 1.03
N ALA A 358 13.06 -3.90 1.34
CA ALA A 358 14.22 -4.77 1.29
C ALA A 358 14.51 -5.30 -0.11
N ILE A 359 13.47 -5.60 -0.91
CA ILE A 359 13.60 -6.20 -2.24
C ILE A 359 13.86 -5.15 -3.33
N LEU A 360 13.08 -4.07 -3.36
CA LEU A 360 13.09 -3.09 -4.47
C LEU A 360 14.46 -2.42 -4.75
N PRO A 361 15.33 -2.18 -3.76
CA PRO A 361 16.67 -1.62 -4.01
C PRO A 361 17.54 -2.47 -4.92
N TYR A 362 17.29 -3.79 -5.00
CA TYR A 362 17.99 -4.70 -5.92
C TYR A 362 17.53 -4.55 -7.38
N PHE A 363 16.44 -3.83 -7.61
CA PHE A 363 15.89 -3.52 -8.93
C PHE A 363 15.97 -2.02 -9.28
N ASN A 364 16.73 -1.24 -8.50
CA ASN A 364 16.90 0.20 -8.68
C ASN A 364 15.57 0.97 -8.53
N VAL A 365 14.65 0.38 -7.75
CA VAL A 365 13.35 0.95 -7.49
C VAL A 365 13.34 1.52 -6.07
N THR A 366 12.94 2.79 -5.94
CA THR A 366 12.77 3.40 -4.61
C THR A 366 11.36 3.15 -4.11
N PHE A 367 11.23 2.51 -2.95
CA PHE A 367 9.94 2.36 -2.28
C PHE A 367 9.55 3.65 -1.54
N ILE A 368 8.31 4.09 -1.71
CA ILE A 368 7.72 5.18 -0.94
C ILE A 368 6.50 4.64 -0.19
N PRO A 369 6.57 4.48 1.14
CA PRO A 369 5.42 4.03 1.90
C PRO A 369 4.33 5.10 1.90
N MET A 370 3.08 4.66 1.69
CA MET A 370 1.89 5.52 1.75
C MET A 370 1.02 5.23 2.97
N THR A 371 1.53 4.45 3.93
CA THR A 371 0.82 4.15 5.17
C THR A 371 0.67 5.42 6.01
N VAL A 372 -0.44 6.12 5.81
CA VAL A 372 -0.93 7.12 6.74
C VAL A 372 -1.48 6.37 7.96
N PRO A 373 -1.04 6.69 9.19
CA PRO A 373 -1.55 6.07 10.40
C PRO A 373 -3.07 6.17 10.52
N PHE A 374 -3.67 5.23 11.24
CA PHE A 374 -5.10 5.23 11.50
C PHE A 374 -5.52 6.44 12.33
N ILE A 375 -6.73 6.95 12.08
CA ILE A 375 -7.37 7.93 12.95
C ILE A 375 -7.87 7.18 14.18
N VAL A 376 -7.14 7.28 15.28
CA VAL A 376 -7.56 6.65 16.55
C VAL A 376 -8.73 7.44 17.13
N GLU A 377 -9.87 6.78 17.34
CA GLU A 377 -10.99 7.34 18.08
C GLU A 377 -10.57 7.65 19.53
N SER A 378 -10.49 8.93 19.91
CA SER A 378 -10.41 9.29 21.32
C SER A 378 -11.82 9.35 21.90
N HIS A 379 -12.17 8.36 22.72
CA HIS A 379 -13.28 8.35 23.69
C HIS A 379 -14.35 9.44 23.49
N GLY A 380 -15.27 9.24 22.53
CA GLY A 380 -16.53 10.00 22.44
C GLY A 380 -16.52 11.28 21.61
N LYS A 381 -15.47 11.57 20.83
CA LYS A 381 -15.54 12.61 19.79
C LYS A 381 -16.01 12.02 18.47
N ASP A 382 -17.06 12.59 17.90
CA ASP A 382 -17.56 12.25 16.58
C ASP A 382 -16.51 12.59 15.51
N VAL A 383 -15.85 11.56 14.98
CA VAL A 383 -14.84 11.65 13.93
C VAL A 383 -15.42 11.36 12.54
N THR A 384 -16.75 11.22 12.41
CA THR A 384 -17.42 10.98 11.11
C THR A 384 -17.21 12.11 10.11
N GLY A 385 -16.87 13.33 10.56
CA GLY A 385 -16.49 14.44 9.68
C GLY A 385 -15.13 14.29 9.00
N LEU A 386 -14.24 13.44 9.54
CA LEU A 386 -12.86 13.27 9.04
C LEU A 386 -12.77 12.26 7.89
N VAL A 387 -13.76 11.40 7.72
CA VAL A 387 -13.73 10.29 6.77
C VAL A 387 -15.01 10.25 5.93
N ASP A 388 -14.88 9.90 4.66
CA ASP A 388 -16.02 9.78 3.76
C ASP A 388 -16.85 8.53 4.13
N GLN A 389 -18.19 8.61 4.05
CA GLN A 389 -19.09 7.47 4.31
C GLN A 389 -19.15 6.49 3.11
N ARG A 390 -18.11 6.46 2.29
CA ARG A 390 -18.02 5.54 1.15
C ARG A 390 -17.51 4.20 1.62
N LYS A 391 -18.06 3.10 1.07
CA LYS A 391 -17.58 1.76 1.37
C LYS A 391 -16.13 1.51 0.92
N ASP A 392 -15.67 2.21 -0.11
CA ASP A 392 -14.32 2.07 -0.61
C ASP A 392 -13.38 3.08 0.07
N CYS A 393 -12.94 2.71 1.26
CA CYS A 393 -12.08 3.49 2.18
C CYS A 393 -10.68 3.82 1.65
N LEU A 394 -10.47 3.65 0.35
CA LEU A 394 -9.24 3.87 -0.37
C LEU A 394 -9.25 5.17 -1.19
N ARG A 395 -10.41 5.79 -1.40
CA ARG A 395 -10.54 7.02 -2.21
C ARG A 395 -11.16 8.17 -1.42
N PRO A 396 -10.50 8.64 -0.34
CA PRO A 396 -11.03 9.73 0.44
C PRO A 396 -11.12 11.02 -0.38
N ALA A 397 -12.21 11.77 -0.21
CA ALA A 397 -12.40 13.03 -0.90
C ALA A 397 -11.32 14.06 -0.54
N SER A 398 -10.98 14.95 -1.49
CA SER A 398 -9.84 15.87 -1.39
C SER A 398 -10.04 17.01 -0.38
N ASP A 399 -11.28 17.25 0.01
CA ASP A 399 -11.74 18.20 1.02
C ASP A 399 -11.77 17.59 2.43
N ARG A 400 -11.53 16.28 2.57
CA ARG A 400 -11.44 15.60 3.86
C ARG A 400 -9.99 15.57 4.35
N PRO A 401 -9.75 15.68 5.68
CA PRO A 401 -8.41 15.67 6.25
C PRO A 401 -7.53 14.49 5.83
N ILE A 402 -8.12 13.29 5.68
CA ILE A 402 -7.40 12.12 5.20
C ILE A 402 -7.03 12.20 3.71
N GLY A 403 -7.91 12.72 2.85
CA GLY A 403 -7.60 12.95 1.45
C GLY A 403 -6.51 14.01 1.27
N GLU A 404 -6.58 15.09 2.06
CA GLU A 404 -5.53 16.11 2.11
C GLU A 404 -4.18 15.51 2.57
N THR A 405 -4.20 14.70 3.62
CA THR A 405 -2.99 14.05 4.17
C THR A 405 -2.35 13.11 3.15
N ILE A 406 -3.13 12.26 2.48
CA ILE A 406 -2.63 11.37 1.43
C ILE A 406 -2.02 12.19 0.28
N ARG A 407 -2.71 13.25 -0.17
CA ARG A 407 -2.21 14.15 -1.23
C ARG A 407 -0.89 14.81 -0.85
N LEU A 408 -0.81 15.39 0.35
CA LEU A 408 0.40 16.07 0.85
C LEU A 408 1.55 15.07 1.04
N THR A 409 1.27 13.90 1.60
CA THR A 409 2.25 12.81 1.76
C THR A 409 2.81 12.42 0.39
N PHE A 410 1.93 12.18 -0.59
CA PHE A 410 2.33 11.84 -1.96
C PHE A 410 3.25 12.91 -2.57
N ILE A 411 2.83 14.18 -2.55
CA ILE A 411 3.59 15.28 -3.15
C ILE A 411 4.94 15.45 -2.46
N LYS A 412 4.97 15.54 -1.13
CA LYS A 412 6.20 15.82 -0.39
C LYS A 412 7.21 14.66 -0.49
N THR A 413 6.75 13.41 -0.40
CA THR A 413 7.63 12.24 -0.55
C THR A 413 8.18 12.12 -1.97
N LEU A 414 7.37 12.44 -2.99
CA LEU A 414 7.84 12.48 -4.38
C LEU A 414 8.85 13.61 -4.61
N LEU A 415 8.60 14.81 -4.07
CA LEU A 415 9.53 15.93 -4.11
C LEU A 415 10.88 15.57 -3.48
N TYR A 416 10.85 14.96 -2.30
CA TYR A 416 12.07 14.51 -1.64
C TYR A 416 12.85 13.53 -2.49
N GLN A 417 12.16 12.56 -3.10
CA GLN A 417 12.78 11.61 -4.00
C GLN A 417 13.41 12.31 -5.21
N LEU A 418 12.74 13.29 -5.81
CA LEU A 418 13.25 14.04 -6.96
C LEU A 418 14.46 14.93 -6.61
N LEU A 419 14.52 15.48 -5.40
CA LEU A 419 15.64 16.29 -4.92
C LEU A 419 16.88 15.44 -4.58
N ASN A 420 16.68 14.17 -4.24
CA ASN A 420 17.75 13.27 -3.79
C ASN A 420 18.20 12.27 -4.86
N GLN A 421 17.62 12.28 -6.06
CA GLN A 421 18.09 11.49 -7.21
C GLN A 421 19.39 12.08 -7.75
#